data_AF-A0A3D5D8S5-F1
#
_entry.id   AF-A0A3D5D8S5-F1
#
_cell.length_a   1.000
_cell.length_b   1.000
_cell.length_c   1.000
_cell.angle_alpha   90.00
_cell.angle_beta   90.00
_cell.angle_gamma   90.00
#
_symmetry.space_group_name_H-M   'P 1'
#
loop_
_entity.id
_entity.type
_entity.pdbx_description
1 polymer ?
#
loop_
_entity_poly.entity_id
_entity_poly.type
_entity_poly.pdbx_seq_one_letter_code
_entity_poly.pdbx_strand_id
1 'polypeptide(L)'
;MAPASKKAKTSKRKTASTSRPRKASAKKGKKTTRKKKAPSVITRIKQPEHAAGSYGANSAINLYLNEIAQYDLISVKEECALAARIKAGDESAEQELINANLRLVVKIARDYEGLGLPLLDLIDEGNMGLMKAVKRFDPSKGGKLSTYGSWWIKQSIKRALANQSRSIRLPVHLVDKISRMRRVAMKLQEDLGREPTDEELAAEMDLSP
;
A
#
# COMPACT_ATOMS: atom_id res chain seq x y z
N MET A 1 -38.28 54.16 -17.95
CA MET A 1 -38.22 55.16 -19.04
C MET A 1 -36.96 56.00 -18.84
N ALA A 2 -36.08 56.05 -19.85
CA ALA A 2 -34.87 56.87 -19.90
C ALA A 2 -35.21 58.36 -20.17
N PRO A 3 -34.26 59.32 -20.11
CA PRO A 3 -33.29 59.55 -21.20
C PRO A 3 -31.85 59.88 -20.70
N ALA A 4 -30.76 59.39 -21.32
CA ALA A 4 -30.07 59.85 -22.54
C ALA A 4 -29.00 60.97 -22.36
N SER A 5 -27.76 60.51 -22.24
CA SER A 5 -26.44 61.04 -22.68
C SER A 5 -26.35 62.31 -23.57
N LYS A 6 -25.34 63.17 -23.32
CA LYS A 6 -24.39 63.66 -24.35
C LYS A 6 -23.08 64.27 -23.79
N LYS A 7 -22.05 64.21 -24.64
CA LYS A 7 -20.59 64.21 -24.42
C LYS A 7 -19.88 65.59 -24.34
N ALA A 8 -18.76 65.58 -23.59
CA ALA A 8 -17.39 66.07 -23.88
C ALA A 8 -17.05 67.54 -24.20
N LYS A 9 -16.00 68.06 -23.53
CA LYS A 9 -14.89 68.80 -24.14
C LYS A 9 -13.61 68.83 -23.25
N THR A 10 -12.52 68.40 -23.89
CA THR A 10 -11.07 68.59 -23.71
C THR A 10 -10.50 69.70 -22.81
N SER A 11 -9.39 69.40 -22.11
CA SER A 11 -8.19 70.27 -22.07
C SER A 11 -6.92 69.50 -21.68
N LYS A 12 -5.85 69.68 -22.45
CA LYS A 12 -4.48 69.16 -22.25
C LYS A 12 -3.71 70.06 -21.27
N ARG A 13 -2.88 69.50 -20.39
CA ARG A 13 -1.60 70.14 -20.00
C ARG A 13 -0.54 69.12 -19.56
N LYS A 14 0.70 69.50 -19.84
CA LYS A 14 1.93 68.73 -19.95
C LYS A 14 2.64 68.50 -18.59
N THR A 15 3.35 67.37 -18.53
CA THR A 15 4.69 67.12 -17.94
C THR A 15 5.03 67.64 -16.54
N ALA A 16 5.38 66.72 -15.64
CA ALA A 16 6.61 66.79 -14.83
C ALA A 16 6.92 65.40 -14.26
N SER A 17 8.09 64.86 -14.63
CA SER A 17 8.67 63.68 -14.00
C SER A 17 9.15 64.04 -12.60
N THR A 18 8.76 63.27 -11.59
CA THR A 18 9.48 63.28 -10.31
C THR A 18 9.50 61.87 -9.74
N SER A 19 10.68 61.28 -9.84
CA SER A 19 11.10 60.03 -9.24
C SER A 19 11.17 60.17 -7.72
N ARG A 20 10.54 59.25 -6.98
CA ARG A 20 10.82 58.95 -5.57
C ARG A 20 10.39 57.50 -5.25
N PRO A 21 11.00 56.85 -4.25
CA PRO A 21 11.48 55.48 -4.37
C PRO A 21 10.46 54.45 -3.87
N ARG A 22 10.60 53.23 -4.39
CA ARG A 22 9.86 52.04 -3.98
C ARG A 22 10.08 51.74 -2.50
N LYS A 23 9.02 51.80 -1.69
CA LYS A 23 8.97 51.16 -0.36
C LYS A 23 9.06 49.65 -0.53
N ALA A 24 10.13 49.07 0.00
CA ALA A 24 10.29 47.64 0.17
C ALA A 24 9.33 47.16 1.27
N SER A 25 8.27 46.45 0.88
CA SER A 25 7.43 45.70 1.82
C SER A 25 8.04 44.31 2.04
N ALA A 26 8.68 44.15 3.18
CA ALA A 26 9.28 42.91 3.66
C ALA A 26 8.22 41.79 3.76
N LYS A 27 8.34 40.75 2.93
CA LYS A 27 7.65 39.46 3.14
C LYS A 27 8.27 38.78 4.36
N LYS A 28 7.59 38.82 5.50
CA LYS A 28 7.89 37.95 6.66
C LYS A 28 7.62 36.50 6.26
N GLY A 29 8.70 35.74 6.08
CA GLY A 29 8.66 34.29 5.86
C GLY A 29 8.07 33.58 7.08
N LYS A 30 6.95 32.89 6.86
CA LYS A 30 6.33 32.00 7.85
C LYS A 30 7.21 30.76 7.95
N LYS A 31 8.06 30.68 8.99
CA LYS A 31 8.86 29.49 9.31
C LYS A 31 7.92 28.31 9.56
N THR A 32 7.85 27.39 8.61
CA THR A 32 7.21 26.09 8.81
C THR A 32 8.13 25.26 9.70
N THR A 33 7.72 25.05 10.94
CA THR A 33 8.38 24.13 11.86
C THR A 33 8.22 22.71 11.31
N ARG A 34 9.25 22.23 10.60
CA ARG A 34 9.38 20.82 10.19
C ARG A 34 9.25 19.94 11.44
N LYS A 35 8.10 19.27 11.58
CA LYS A 35 7.93 18.20 12.58
C LYS A 35 8.98 17.13 12.29
N LYS A 36 9.78 16.79 13.31
CA LYS A 36 10.84 15.78 13.21
C LYS A 36 10.23 14.43 12.81
N LYS A 37 10.73 13.84 11.71
CA LYS A 37 10.34 12.50 11.24
C LYS A 37 10.71 11.46 12.31
N ALA A 38 9.78 10.59 12.68
CA ALA A 38 10.08 9.41 13.46
C ALA A 38 11.00 8.48 12.63
N PRO A 39 11.96 7.77 13.25
CA PRO A 39 12.88 6.92 12.52
C PRO A 39 12.11 5.78 11.84
N SER A 40 12.28 5.64 10.53
CA SER A 40 11.74 4.51 9.80
C SER A 40 12.54 3.25 10.17
N VAL A 41 11.83 2.13 10.33
CA VAL A 41 12.42 0.80 10.59
C VAL A 41 13.34 0.32 9.44
N ILE A 42 13.40 1.06 8.33
CA ILE A 42 14.21 0.76 7.14
C ILE A 42 15.65 1.32 7.25
N THR A 43 16.01 2.01 8.35
CA THR A 43 17.31 2.70 8.44
C THR A 43 18.48 1.83 8.94
N ARG A 44 18.56 0.56 8.53
CA ARG A 44 19.73 -0.29 8.87
C ARG A 44 20.19 -1.26 7.79
N ILE A 45 20.04 -0.88 6.52
CA ILE A 45 20.71 -1.57 5.42
C ILE A 45 21.73 -0.58 4.86
N LYS A 46 23.00 -0.73 5.25
CA LYS A 46 24.13 -0.11 4.55
C LYS A 46 24.09 -0.65 3.12
N GLN A 47 23.75 0.19 2.15
CA GLN A 47 23.92 -0.14 0.74
C GLN A 47 25.42 -0.19 0.44
N PRO A 48 25.96 -1.29 -0.12
CA PRO A 48 27.22 -1.22 -0.81
C PRO A 48 26.97 -0.73 -2.24
N GLU A 49 27.79 0.23 -2.65
CA GLU A 49 27.90 0.76 -3.99
C GLU A 49 28.64 -0.22 -4.91
N HIS A 50 27.93 -1.09 -5.65
CA HIS A 50 28.54 -1.80 -6.78
C HIS A 50 27.63 -1.85 -8.01
N ALA A 51 28.24 -1.40 -9.09
CA ALA A 51 27.74 -1.26 -10.44
C ALA A 51 27.57 -2.60 -11.17
N ALA A 52 26.78 -2.54 -12.25
CA ALA A 52 26.79 -3.43 -13.42
C ALA A 52 26.59 -4.95 -13.17
N GLY A 53 25.36 -5.43 -13.42
CA GLY A 53 25.12 -6.83 -13.73
C GLY A 53 23.97 -7.49 -12.97
N SER A 54 22.72 -7.15 -13.28
CA SER A 54 21.54 -8.03 -13.21
C SER A 54 20.28 -7.22 -13.48
N TYR A 55 19.84 -7.13 -14.73
CA TYR A 55 18.43 -6.84 -15.01
C TYR A 55 17.61 -8.11 -14.76
N GLY A 56 17.60 -8.59 -13.51
CA GLY A 56 16.80 -9.73 -13.06
C GLY A 56 15.60 -9.29 -12.23
N ALA A 57 14.69 -10.21 -11.89
CA ALA A 57 13.50 -9.97 -11.06
C ALA A 57 13.78 -9.17 -9.75
N ASN A 58 15.01 -9.24 -9.23
CA ASN A 58 15.48 -8.43 -8.11
C ASN A 58 15.50 -6.91 -8.42
N SER A 59 15.69 -6.50 -9.67
CA SER A 59 15.59 -5.09 -10.09
C SER A 59 14.14 -4.62 -10.09
N ALA A 60 13.21 -5.44 -10.61
CA ALA A 60 11.79 -5.10 -10.68
C ALA A 60 11.14 -4.98 -9.29
N ILE A 61 11.46 -5.90 -8.38
CA ILE A 61 10.96 -5.81 -7.00
C ILE A 61 11.54 -4.59 -6.27
N ASN A 62 12.82 -4.28 -6.45
CA ASN A 62 13.42 -3.11 -5.79
C ASN A 62 12.82 -1.81 -6.34
N LEU A 63 12.53 -1.73 -7.63
CA LEU A 63 11.82 -0.60 -8.23
C LEU A 63 10.44 -0.42 -7.59
N TYR A 64 9.65 -1.48 -7.50
CA TYR A 64 8.34 -1.47 -6.87
C TYR A 64 8.41 -1.05 -5.39
N LEU A 65 9.34 -1.63 -4.62
CA LEU A 65 9.52 -1.29 -3.21
C LEU A 65 9.91 0.18 -3.01
N ASN A 66 10.73 0.73 -3.91
CA ASN A 66 11.10 2.14 -3.88
C ASN A 66 9.92 3.04 -4.21
N GLU A 67 9.07 2.66 -5.16
CA GLU A 67 7.86 3.41 -5.53
C GLU A 67 6.87 3.46 -4.36
N ILE A 68 6.51 2.32 -3.79
CA ILE A 68 5.54 2.28 -2.68
C ILE A 68 6.06 2.95 -1.40
N ALA A 69 7.38 3.08 -1.26
CA ALA A 69 8.00 3.77 -0.13
C ALA A 69 7.84 5.30 -0.19
N GLN A 70 7.51 5.85 -1.36
CA GLN A 70 7.28 7.29 -1.53
C GLN A 70 5.93 7.73 -0.96
N TYR A 71 4.95 6.83 -0.87
CA TYR A 71 3.65 7.15 -0.29
C TYR A 71 3.74 7.30 1.24
N ASP A 72 3.16 8.38 1.73
CA ASP A 72 3.10 8.68 3.16
C ASP A 72 2.15 7.73 3.89
N LEU A 73 2.47 7.43 5.16
CA LEU A 73 1.58 6.68 6.02
C LEU A 73 0.41 7.56 6.46
N ILE A 74 -0.80 7.04 6.30
CA ILE A 74 -2.03 7.70 6.72
C ILE A 74 -2.35 7.41 8.19
N SER A 75 -2.93 8.41 8.84
CA SER A 75 -3.48 8.31 10.18
C SER A 75 -4.93 7.81 10.15
N VAL A 76 -5.43 7.35 11.30
CA VAL A 76 -6.82 6.87 11.43
C VAL A 76 -7.84 7.97 11.08
N LYS A 77 -7.52 9.24 11.36
CA LYS A 77 -8.41 10.36 11.00
C LYS A 77 -8.49 10.55 9.48
N GLU A 78 -7.36 10.38 8.78
CA GLU A 78 -7.29 10.45 7.32
C GLU A 78 -7.98 9.24 6.70
N GLU A 79 -7.83 8.02 7.26
CA GLU A 79 -8.59 6.83 6.84
C GLU A 79 -10.11 7.10 6.86
N CYS A 80 -10.62 7.72 7.94
CA CYS A 80 -12.04 8.06 8.03
C CYS A 80 -12.47 9.08 6.97
N ALA A 81 -11.65 10.11 6.72
CA ALA A 81 -11.95 11.14 5.74
C ALA A 81 -11.94 10.59 4.30
N LEU A 82 -10.95 9.75 3.97
CA LEU A 82 -10.86 9.08 2.68
C LEU A 82 -12.01 8.10 2.48
N ALA A 83 -12.35 7.29 3.48
CA ALA A 83 -13.47 6.37 3.40
C ALA A 83 -14.82 7.09 3.19
N ALA A 84 -15.03 8.26 3.77
CA ALA A 84 -16.22 9.07 3.52
C ALA A 84 -16.30 9.55 2.06
N ARG A 85 -15.16 9.98 1.49
CA ARG A 85 -15.06 10.39 0.07
C ARG A 85 -15.27 9.20 -0.88
N ILE A 86 -14.72 8.03 -0.55
CA ILE A 86 -14.91 6.79 -1.32
C ILE A 86 -16.39 6.39 -1.36
N LYS A 87 -17.11 6.50 -0.23
CA LYS A 87 -18.57 6.26 -0.21
C LYS A 87 -19.34 7.24 -1.10
N ALA A 88 -18.81 8.43 -1.35
CA ALA A 88 -19.37 9.42 -2.28
C ALA A 88 -18.95 9.19 -3.74
N GLY A 89 -18.16 8.16 -4.04
CA GLY A 89 -17.71 7.81 -5.40
C GLY A 89 -16.42 8.48 -5.85
N ASP A 90 -15.61 9.00 -4.93
CA ASP A 90 -14.32 9.62 -5.26
C ASP A 90 -13.23 8.57 -5.50
N GLU A 91 -12.95 8.29 -6.78
CA GLU A 91 -11.90 7.34 -7.20
C GLU A 91 -10.50 7.78 -6.77
N SER A 92 -10.22 9.09 -6.70
CA SER A 92 -8.92 9.58 -6.25
C SER A 92 -8.68 9.24 -4.78
N ALA A 93 -9.72 9.32 -3.95
CA ALA A 93 -9.63 8.94 -2.55
C ALA A 93 -9.43 7.42 -2.38
N GLU A 94 -10.03 6.60 -3.25
CA GLU A 94 -9.80 5.16 -3.28
C GLU A 94 -8.32 4.86 -3.58
N GLN A 95 -7.76 5.46 -4.63
CA GLN A 95 -6.36 5.28 -5.00
C GLN A 95 -5.41 5.76 -3.90
N GLU A 96 -5.67 6.91 -3.29
CA GLU A 96 -4.88 7.44 -2.18
C GLU A 96 -4.85 6.46 -0.99
N LEU A 97 -6.02 5.89 -0.64
CA LEU A 97 -6.14 4.92 0.45
C LEU A 97 -5.45 3.59 0.13
N ILE A 98 -5.52 3.12 -1.13
CA ILE A 98 -4.80 1.92 -1.58
C ILE A 98 -3.29 2.14 -1.50
N ASN A 99 -2.79 3.23 -2.11
CA ASN A 99 -1.37 3.53 -2.23
C ASN A 99 -0.68 3.66 -0.86
N ALA A 100 -1.34 4.29 0.10
CA ALA A 100 -0.84 4.40 1.48
C ALA A 100 -0.68 3.04 2.20
N ASN A 101 -1.38 2.00 1.73
CA ASN A 101 -1.43 0.69 2.37
C ASN A 101 -0.69 -0.43 1.60
N LEU A 102 -0.06 -0.14 0.46
CA LEU A 102 0.69 -1.15 -0.31
C LEU A 102 1.80 -1.83 0.51
N ARG A 103 2.41 -1.11 1.44
CA ARG A 103 3.44 -1.64 2.35
C ARG A 103 2.92 -2.76 3.26
N LEU A 104 1.65 -2.72 3.62
CA LEU A 104 1.00 -3.78 4.38
C LEU A 104 0.87 -5.06 3.54
N VAL A 105 0.55 -4.92 2.25
CA VAL A 105 0.44 -6.06 1.33
C VAL A 105 1.77 -6.77 1.22
N VAL A 106 2.86 -6.03 0.98
CA VAL A 106 4.21 -6.62 0.90
C VAL A 106 4.56 -7.37 2.19
N LYS A 107 4.29 -6.77 3.35
CA LYS A 107 4.56 -7.42 4.64
C LYS A 107 3.82 -8.76 4.76
N ILE A 108 2.55 -8.80 4.38
CA ILE A 108 1.75 -10.03 4.44
C ILE A 108 2.19 -11.03 3.38
N ALA A 109 2.52 -10.59 2.17
CA ALA A 109 2.92 -11.46 1.06
C ALA A 109 4.23 -12.20 1.33
N ARG A 110 5.18 -11.57 2.03
CA ARG A 110 6.43 -12.23 2.45
C ARG A 110 6.21 -13.49 3.29
N ASP A 111 5.16 -13.54 4.09
CA ASP A 111 4.82 -14.73 4.90
C ASP A 111 4.39 -15.93 4.03
N TYR A 112 4.13 -15.73 2.73
CA TYR A 112 3.69 -16.76 1.79
C TYR A 112 4.74 -17.08 0.70
N GLU A 113 5.96 -16.55 0.82
CA GLU A 113 7.06 -16.89 -0.09
C GLU A 113 7.40 -18.39 -0.03
N GLY A 114 7.92 -18.93 -1.13
CA GLY A 114 8.32 -20.34 -1.23
C GLY A 114 7.15 -21.33 -1.33
N LEU A 115 5.90 -20.86 -1.44
CA LEU A 115 4.71 -21.72 -1.58
C LEU A 115 4.28 -22.01 -3.03
N GLY A 116 5.12 -21.64 -4.01
CA GLY A 116 4.93 -21.99 -5.42
C GLY A 116 4.60 -20.81 -6.35
N LEU A 117 4.36 -19.61 -5.81
CA LEU A 117 4.26 -18.38 -6.61
C LEU A 117 5.44 -17.43 -6.29
N PRO A 118 5.98 -16.72 -7.29
CA PRO A 118 6.90 -15.60 -7.08
C PRO A 118 6.32 -14.53 -6.16
N LEU A 119 7.18 -13.83 -5.41
CA LEU A 119 6.73 -12.78 -4.49
C LEU A 119 5.95 -11.66 -5.20
N LEU A 120 6.34 -11.28 -6.42
CA LEU A 120 5.62 -10.24 -7.19
C LEU A 120 4.17 -10.66 -7.46
N ASP A 121 3.95 -11.91 -7.88
CA ASP A 121 2.60 -12.44 -8.12
C ASP A 121 1.78 -12.49 -6.82
N LEU A 122 2.41 -12.85 -5.69
CA LEU A 122 1.76 -12.80 -4.38
C LEU A 122 1.37 -11.36 -3.98
N ILE A 123 2.23 -10.38 -4.29
CA ILE A 123 1.95 -8.97 -4.05
C ILE A 123 0.78 -8.51 -4.91
N ASP A 124 0.74 -8.85 -6.19
CA ASP A 124 -0.34 -8.45 -7.11
C ASP A 124 -1.69 -9.05 -6.69
N GLU A 125 -1.72 -10.32 -6.31
CA GLU A 125 -2.90 -10.98 -5.78
C GLU A 125 -3.33 -10.38 -4.43
N GLY A 126 -2.38 -9.98 -3.59
CA GLY A 126 -2.60 -9.25 -2.35
C GLY A 126 -3.17 -7.84 -2.59
N ASN A 127 -2.69 -7.13 -3.59
CA ASN A 127 -3.16 -5.81 -4.01
C ASN A 127 -4.62 -5.90 -4.49
N MET A 128 -4.98 -6.94 -5.24
CA MET A 128 -6.37 -7.23 -5.59
C MET A 128 -7.26 -7.48 -4.37
N GLY A 129 -6.72 -8.11 -3.33
CA GLY A 129 -7.39 -8.25 -2.04
C GLY A 129 -7.60 -6.92 -1.33
N LEU A 130 -6.57 -6.07 -1.29
CA LEU A 130 -6.61 -4.74 -0.68
C LEU A 130 -7.65 -3.84 -1.38
N MET A 131 -7.69 -3.81 -2.71
CA MET A 131 -8.69 -3.04 -3.46
C MET A 131 -10.12 -3.43 -3.05
N LYS A 132 -10.41 -4.73 -2.92
CA LYS A 132 -11.71 -5.22 -2.44
C LYS A 132 -12.00 -4.80 -1.00
N ALA A 133 -10.98 -4.79 -0.14
CA ALA A 133 -11.12 -4.33 1.23
C ALA A 133 -11.46 -2.84 1.29
N VAL A 134 -10.75 -2.00 0.54
CA VAL A 134 -10.96 -0.54 0.50
C VAL A 134 -12.38 -0.21 0.04
N LYS A 135 -12.88 -0.84 -1.02
CA LYS A 135 -14.25 -0.63 -1.51
C LYS A 135 -15.34 -0.96 -0.49
N ARG A 136 -15.05 -1.84 0.46
CA ARG A 136 -16.03 -2.34 1.46
C ARG A 136 -15.71 -1.84 2.88
N PHE A 137 -14.70 -0.99 3.03
CA PHE A 137 -14.24 -0.54 4.34
C PHE A 137 -15.25 0.44 4.93
N ASP A 138 -15.58 0.24 6.20
CA ASP A 138 -16.47 1.11 6.95
C ASP A 138 -15.84 1.52 8.28
N PRO A 139 -15.36 2.78 8.40
CA PRO A 139 -14.76 3.27 9.64
C PRO A 139 -15.72 3.30 10.82
N SER A 140 -17.04 3.35 10.58
CA SER A 140 -18.06 3.39 11.65
C SER A 140 -18.06 2.13 12.52
N LYS A 141 -17.53 1.01 12.02
CA LYS A 141 -17.45 -0.28 12.73
C LYS A 141 -16.29 -0.36 13.72
N GLY A 142 -15.52 0.71 13.92
CA GLY A 142 -14.55 0.82 15.01
C GLY A 142 -13.21 0.11 14.78
N GLY A 143 -12.82 -0.13 13.52
CA GLY A 143 -11.55 -0.80 13.17
C GLY A 143 -10.72 -0.02 12.16
N LYS A 144 -9.39 -0.16 12.23
CA LYS A 144 -8.46 0.37 11.23
C LYS A 144 -8.57 -0.40 9.93
N LEU A 145 -8.27 0.24 8.80
CA LEU A 145 -8.23 -0.47 7.51
C LEU A 145 -7.24 -1.64 7.55
N SER A 146 -6.09 -1.48 8.21
CA SER A 146 -5.09 -2.55 8.34
C SER A 146 -5.64 -3.85 8.93
N THR A 147 -6.51 -3.77 9.94
CA THR A 147 -7.14 -4.94 10.57
C THR A 147 -8.09 -5.65 9.60
N TYR A 148 -8.96 -4.88 8.95
CA TYR A 148 -9.95 -5.42 8.01
C TYR A 148 -9.29 -5.93 6.71
N GLY A 149 -8.41 -5.13 6.13
CA GLY A 149 -7.68 -5.41 4.89
C GLY A 149 -6.78 -6.62 4.99
N SER A 150 -6.17 -6.88 6.15
CA SER A 150 -5.33 -8.07 6.35
C SER A 150 -6.06 -9.37 6.05
N TRP A 151 -7.36 -9.49 6.37
CA TRP A 151 -8.14 -10.67 6.04
C TRP A 151 -8.32 -10.85 4.53
N TRP A 152 -8.70 -9.77 3.83
CA TRP A 152 -8.89 -9.77 2.38
C TRP A 152 -7.59 -10.04 1.61
N ILE A 153 -6.47 -9.47 2.07
CA ILE A 153 -5.15 -9.70 1.49
C ILE A 153 -4.79 -11.18 1.63
N LYS A 154 -4.84 -11.73 2.85
CA LYS A 154 -4.55 -13.15 3.10
C LYS A 154 -5.47 -14.07 2.30
N GLN A 155 -6.76 -13.74 2.21
CA GLN A 155 -7.73 -14.53 1.46
C GLN A 155 -7.44 -14.54 -0.03
N SER A 156 -7.10 -13.39 -0.60
CA SER A 156 -6.75 -13.27 -2.03
C SER A 156 -5.49 -14.08 -2.35
N ILE A 157 -4.44 -13.92 -1.55
CA ILE A 157 -3.18 -14.67 -1.69
C ILE A 157 -3.40 -16.17 -1.58
N LYS A 158 -4.12 -16.64 -0.54
CA LYS A 158 -4.43 -18.08 -0.38
C LYS A 158 -5.22 -18.64 -1.55
N ARG A 159 -6.18 -17.86 -2.06
CA ARG A 159 -6.96 -18.25 -3.23
C ARG A 159 -6.09 -18.34 -4.48
N ALA A 160 -5.15 -17.42 -4.69
CA ALA A 160 -4.21 -17.46 -5.80
C ALA A 160 -3.30 -18.69 -5.71
N LEU A 161 -2.71 -18.93 -4.54
CA LEU A 161 -1.90 -20.13 -4.28
C LEU A 161 -2.69 -21.40 -4.58
N ALA A 162 -3.93 -21.53 -4.13
CA ALA A 162 -4.74 -22.70 -4.40
C ALA A 162 -5.03 -22.92 -5.89
N ASN A 163 -5.06 -21.84 -6.68
CA ASN A 163 -5.46 -21.89 -8.08
C ASN A 163 -4.30 -21.97 -9.07
N GLN A 164 -3.15 -21.38 -8.74
CA GLN A 164 -2.06 -21.08 -9.67
C GLN A 164 -0.70 -21.62 -9.23
N SER A 165 -0.51 -22.05 -7.96
CA SER A 165 0.82 -22.47 -7.46
C SER A 165 1.39 -23.75 -8.09
N ARG A 166 0.59 -24.46 -8.88
CA ARG A 166 0.95 -25.75 -9.48
C ARG A 166 0.62 -25.75 -10.96
N SER A 167 1.47 -26.41 -11.75
CA SER A 167 1.26 -26.59 -13.18
C SER A 167 -0.06 -27.32 -13.48
N ILE A 168 -0.42 -28.30 -12.64
CA ILE A 168 -1.72 -28.98 -12.68
C ILE A 168 -2.59 -28.44 -11.55
N ARG A 169 -3.73 -27.86 -11.92
CA ARG A 169 -4.69 -27.31 -10.98
C ARG A 169 -5.30 -28.40 -10.11
N LEU A 170 -5.21 -28.22 -8.79
CA LEU A 170 -5.91 -29.06 -7.82
C LEU A 170 -7.13 -28.32 -7.25
N PRO A 171 -8.21 -29.03 -6.88
CA PRO A 171 -9.30 -28.46 -6.10
C PRO A 171 -8.84 -27.86 -4.77
N VAL A 172 -9.49 -26.78 -4.33
CA VAL A 172 -9.11 -26.01 -3.12
C VAL A 172 -9.06 -26.89 -1.87
N HIS A 173 -10.02 -27.82 -1.70
CA HIS A 173 -10.07 -28.69 -0.53
C HIS A 173 -8.84 -29.63 -0.42
N LEU A 174 -8.21 -30.00 -1.55
CA LEU A 174 -6.97 -30.78 -1.52
C LEU A 174 -5.78 -29.90 -1.13
N VAL A 175 -5.74 -28.66 -1.61
CA VAL A 175 -4.71 -27.69 -1.21
C VAL A 175 -4.77 -27.38 0.28
N ASP A 176 -5.99 -27.27 0.84
CA ASP A 176 -6.19 -27.07 2.27
C ASP A 176 -5.69 -28.27 3.09
N LYS A 177 -5.96 -29.50 2.63
CA LYS A 177 -5.41 -30.72 3.26
C LYS A 177 -3.87 -30.72 3.24
N ILE A 178 -3.26 -30.41 2.10
CA ILE A 178 -1.80 -30.33 1.99
C ILE A 178 -1.22 -29.26 2.92
N SER A 179 -1.89 -28.10 3.02
CA SER A 179 -1.46 -27.00 3.89
C SER A 179 -1.59 -27.38 5.37
N ARG A 180 -2.65 -28.11 5.74
CA ARG A 180 -2.82 -28.67 7.10
C ARG A 180 -1.72 -29.68 7.40
N MET A 181 -1.45 -30.60 6.47
CA MET A 181 -0.38 -31.59 6.58
C MET A 181 0.98 -30.95 6.83
N ARG A 182 1.35 -29.93 6.04
CA ARG A 182 2.61 -29.19 6.26
C ARG A 182 2.70 -28.55 7.64
N ARG A 183 1.60 -27.99 8.16
CA ARG A 183 1.57 -27.38 9.49
C ARG A 183 1.73 -28.42 10.60
N VAL A 184 1.06 -29.56 10.45
CA VAL A 184 1.18 -30.69 11.38
C VAL A 184 2.61 -31.24 11.36
N ALA A 185 3.19 -31.43 10.18
CA ALA A 185 4.57 -31.89 10.02
C ALA A 185 5.56 -30.96 10.73
N MET A 186 5.43 -29.64 10.53
CA MET A 186 6.30 -28.66 11.20
C MET A 186 6.15 -28.69 12.73
N LYS A 187 4.93 -28.84 13.25
CA LYS A 187 4.67 -28.94 14.68
C LYS A 187 5.29 -30.22 15.27
N LEU A 188 5.05 -31.37 14.63
CA LEU A 188 5.64 -32.64 15.04
C LEU A 188 7.17 -32.61 14.97
N GLN A 189 7.73 -31.94 13.97
CA GLN A 189 9.17 -31.78 13.86
C GLN A 189 9.77 -30.97 15.01
N GLU A 190 9.07 -29.91 15.47
CA GLU A 190 9.45 -29.13 16.64
C GLU A 190 9.36 -29.97 17.93
N ASP A 191 8.29 -30.74 18.08
CA ASP A 191 8.04 -31.58 19.26
C ASP A 191 9.00 -32.78 19.35
N LEU A 192 9.33 -33.41 18.21
CA LEU A 192 10.15 -34.63 18.13
C LEU A 192 11.64 -34.35 17.93
N GLY A 193 12.01 -33.15 17.47
CA GLY A 193 13.39 -32.80 17.10
C GLY A 193 13.94 -33.55 15.87
N ARG A 194 13.06 -34.22 15.10
CA ARG A 194 13.37 -34.95 13.86
C ARG A 194 12.21 -34.84 12.87
N GLU A 195 12.41 -35.23 11.61
CA GLU A 195 11.28 -35.34 10.68
C GLU A 195 10.27 -36.42 11.15
N PRO A 196 8.97 -36.14 11.12
CA PRO A 196 7.93 -37.10 11.50
C PRO A 196 7.77 -38.18 10.43
N THR A 197 7.40 -39.40 10.84
CA THR A 197 7.10 -40.48 9.90
C THR A 197 5.69 -40.33 9.30
N ASP A 198 5.42 -41.00 8.18
CA ASP A 198 4.11 -40.97 7.52
C ASP A 198 3.00 -41.51 8.45
N GLU A 199 3.31 -42.49 9.28
CA GLU A 199 2.39 -43.05 10.29
C GLU A 199 2.05 -42.04 11.40
N GLU A 200 3.05 -41.30 11.91
CA GLU A 200 2.88 -40.24 12.91
C GLU A 200 2.03 -39.09 12.35
N LEU A 201 2.28 -38.73 11.09
CA LEU A 201 1.51 -37.73 10.35
C LEU A 201 0.07 -38.16 10.12
N ALA A 202 -0.15 -39.40 9.67
CA ALA A 202 -1.49 -39.95 9.43
C ALA A 202 -2.31 -39.99 10.73
N ALA A 203 -1.70 -40.43 11.84
CA ALA A 203 -2.32 -40.47 13.15
C ALA A 203 -2.77 -39.08 13.64
N GLU A 204 -1.91 -38.07 13.55
CA GLU A 204 -2.23 -36.69 13.97
C GLU A 204 -3.22 -35.99 13.02
N MET A 205 -3.34 -36.47 11.78
CA MET A 205 -4.26 -35.94 10.78
C MET A 205 -5.62 -36.66 10.72
N ASP A 206 -5.83 -37.71 11.50
CA ASP A 206 -6.98 -38.63 11.43
C ASP A 206 -7.17 -39.24 10.02
N LEU A 207 -6.06 -39.62 9.38
CA LEU A 207 -6.05 -40.25 8.05
C LEU A 207 -5.61 -41.73 8.15
N SER A 208 -6.07 -42.57 7.22
CA SER A 208 -5.48 -43.91 7.09
C SER A 208 -4.06 -43.78 6.52
N PRO A 209 -3.09 -44.56 7.03
CA PRO A 209 -1.73 -44.58 6.50
C PRO A 209 -1.68 -45.04 5.02
#